data_AF-A0A3D5GIA9-F1
#
_entry.id   AF-A0A3D5GIA9-F1
#
_cell.length_a   1.000
_cell.length_b   1.000
_cell.length_c   1.000
_cell.angle_alpha   90.00
_cell.angle_beta   90.00
_cell.angle_gamma   90.00
#
_symmetry.space_group_name_H-M   'P 1'
#
loop_
_entity.id
_entity.type
_entity.pdbx_description
1 polymer ?
#
loop_
_entity_poly.entity_id
_entity_poly.type
_entity_poly.pdbx_seq_one_letter_code
_entity_poly.pdbx_strand_id
1 'polypeptide(L)'
;EAVEMATSLLAARTVAGDAELVEALAVGALDQWQARSRQNLDRLQESVAERHARYGEVAFLLEPDLKEARGGLRDVHNLLWVEQATVPILREAESAGLAAAFETLLAVRVELHRLTAKRSDQLLLELQDEVAKALDLTDADVLMSEVS
;
A
#
# COMPACT_ATOMS: atom_id res chain seq x y z
N GLU A 1 -8.93 14.61 5.25
CA GLU A 1 -8.47 15.75 4.42
C GLU A 1 -7.01 16.15 4.65
N ALA A 2 -6.58 16.62 5.83
CA ALA A 2 -5.20 17.12 5.99
C ALA A 2 -4.09 16.04 5.86
N VAL A 3 -4.32 14.82 6.36
CA VAL A 3 -3.31 13.74 6.27
C VAL A 3 -3.18 13.20 4.86
N GLU A 4 -4.27 13.00 4.13
CA GLU A 4 -4.21 12.50 2.74
C GLU A 4 -3.46 13.46 1.81
N MET A 5 -3.67 14.78 1.98
CA MET A 5 -2.91 15.79 1.27
C MET A 5 -1.42 15.72 1.63
N ALA A 6 -1.09 15.66 2.92
CA ALA A 6 0.29 15.58 3.38
C ALA A 6 0.99 14.31 2.85
N THR A 7 0.35 13.15 2.95
CA THR A 7 0.92 11.87 2.50
C THR A 7 1.02 11.77 0.98
N SER A 8 0.17 12.47 0.23
CA SER A 8 0.30 12.57 -1.24
C SER A 8 1.57 13.32 -1.68
N LEU A 9 1.97 14.36 -0.95
CA LEU A 9 3.17 15.14 -1.24
C LEU A 9 4.45 14.39 -0.88
N LEU A 10 4.40 13.47 0.10
CA LEU A 10 5.52 12.60 0.44
C LEU A 10 5.88 11.59 -0.67
N ALA A 11 4.95 11.33 -1.58
CA ALA A 11 5.18 10.46 -2.75
C ALA A 11 5.52 11.25 -4.03
N ALA A 12 5.78 12.55 -3.93
CA ALA A 12 6.07 13.40 -5.08
C ALA A 12 7.37 12.96 -5.77
N ARG A 13 7.36 12.95 -7.11
CA ARG A 13 8.53 12.68 -7.94
C ARG A 13 8.47 13.45 -9.25
N THR A 14 9.63 13.79 -9.80
CA THR A 14 9.72 14.46 -11.10
C THR A 14 9.40 13.47 -12.21
N VAL A 15 8.35 13.74 -13.01
CA VAL A 15 8.04 12.98 -14.22
C VAL A 15 8.51 13.73 -15.46
N ALA A 16 8.27 15.04 -15.49
CA ALA A 16 8.73 15.98 -16.50
C ALA A 16 8.71 17.40 -15.91
N GLY A 17 9.50 18.31 -16.47
CA GLY A 17 9.58 19.70 -16.02
C GLY A 17 10.80 19.97 -15.12
N ASP A 18 10.69 20.99 -14.28
CA ASP A 18 11.76 21.47 -13.41
C ASP A 18 11.94 20.54 -12.20
N ALA A 19 13.08 19.86 -12.14
CA ALA A 19 13.41 18.94 -11.07
C ALA A 19 13.73 19.64 -9.75
N GLU A 20 14.32 20.84 -9.79
CA GLU A 20 14.68 21.60 -8.58
C GLU A 20 13.42 22.07 -7.85
N LEU A 21 12.40 22.48 -8.60
CA LEU A 21 11.11 22.87 -8.04
C LEU A 21 10.42 21.69 -7.32
N VAL A 22 10.44 20.50 -7.94
CA VAL A 22 9.84 19.30 -7.36
C VAL A 22 10.60 18.85 -6.12
N GLU A 23 11.94 18.91 -6.15
CA GLU A 23 12.77 18.59 -4.99
C GLU A 23 12.48 19.55 -3.82
N ALA A 24 12.41 20.86 -4.09
CA ALA A 24 12.07 21.86 -3.07
C ALA A 24 10.68 21.61 -2.45
N LEU A 25 9.69 21.20 -3.27
CA LEU A 25 8.36 20.82 -2.78
C LEU A 25 8.42 19.56 -1.90
N ALA A 26 9.14 18.52 -2.32
CA ALA A 26 9.25 17.26 -1.60
C ALA A 26 9.96 17.45 -0.24
N VAL A 27 11.06 18.20 -0.21
CA VAL A 27 11.77 18.56 1.03
C VAL A 27 10.86 19.36 1.96
N GLY A 28 10.20 20.41 1.45
CA GLY A 28 9.29 21.22 2.25
C GLY A 28 8.09 20.44 2.79
N ALA A 29 7.62 19.42 2.07
CA ALA A 29 6.56 18.53 2.53
C ALA A 29 7.06 17.59 3.65
N LEU A 30 8.25 17.02 3.50
CA LEU A 30 8.88 16.17 4.51
C LEU A 30 9.15 16.94 5.81
N ASP A 31 9.69 18.16 5.72
CA ASP A 31 9.94 19.02 6.87
C ASP A 31 8.64 19.32 7.64
N GLN A 32 7.56 19.64 6.92
CA GLN A 32 6.24 19.86 7.54
C GLN A 32 5.66 18.59 8.16
N TRP A 33 5.86 17.45 7.51
CA TRP A 33 5.43 16.15 8.00
C TRP A 33 6.11 15.80 9.32
N GLN A 34 7.44 15.98 9.40
CA GLN A 34 8.26 15.74 10.58
C GLN A 34 7.97 16.75 11.70
N ALA A 35 7.83 18.04 11.37
CA ALA A 35 7.52 19.09 12.36
C ALA A 35 6.19 18.88 13.08
N ARG A 36 5.24 18.18 12.45
CA ARG A 36 3.93 17.82 13.02
C ARG A 36 3.77 16.32 13.23
N SER A 37 4.87 15.57 13.35
CA SER A 37 4.90 14.10 13.39
C SER A 37 3.87 13.52 14.35
N ARG A 38 3.82 13.96 15.61
CA ARG A 38 2.83 13.48 16.59
C ARG A 38 1.39 13.62 16.10
N GLN A 39 0.98 14.82 15.67
CA GLN A 39 -0.38 15.06 15.20
C GLN A 39 -0.69 14.27 13.92
N ASN A 40 0.29 14.15 13.02
CA ASN A 40 0.15 13.43 11.77
C ASN A 40 0.00 11.92 12.01
N LEU A 41 0.80 11.36 12.92
CA LEU A 41 0.76 9.96 13.31
C LEU A 41 -0.53 9.60 14.04
N ASP A 42 -1.01 10.45 14.95
CA ASP A 42 -2.30 10.23 15.65
C ASP A 42 -3.46 10.12 14.63
N ARG A 43 -3.48 11.03 13.65
CA ARG A 43 -4.49 11.02 12.57
C ARG A 43 -4.31 9.86 11.60
N LEU A 44 -3.07 9.47 11.31
CA LEU A 44 -2.77 8.31 10.47
C LEU A 44 -3.26 7.02 11.15
N GLN A 45 -3.03 6.89 12.46
CA GLN A 45 -3.49 5.75 13.25
C GLN A 45 -5.02 5.64 13.25
N GLU A 46 -5.73 6.76 13.42
CA GLU A 46 -7.20 6.80 13.33
C GLU A 46 -7.68 6.32 11.95
N SER A 47 -7.10 6.85 10.88
CA SER A 47 -7.43 6.43 9.50
C SER A 47 -7.13 4.95 9.23
N VAL A 48 -6.03 4.42 9.77
CA VAL A 48 -5.69 2.99 9.69
C VAL A 48 -6.75 2.14 10.40
N ALA A 49 -7.12 2.51 11.62
CA ALA A 49 -8.09 1.77 12.42
C ALA A 49 -9.49 1.75 11.77
N GLU A 50 -9.96 2.90 11.27
CA GLU A 50 -11.24 2.99 10.54
C GLU A 50 -11.25 2.09 9.31
N ARG A 51 -10.15 2.10 8.56
CA ARG A 51 -10.02 1.28 7.35
C ARG A 51 -9.97 -0.21 7.68
N HIS A 52 -9.15 -0.63 8.65
CA HIS A 52 -9.09 -2.04 9.07
C HIS A 52 -10.46 -2.53 9.55
N ALA A 53 -11.20 -1.71 10.31
CA ALA A 53 -12.56 -2.06 10.75
C ALA A 53 -13.55 -2.21 9.59
N ARG A 54 -13.38 -1.43 8.52
CA ARG A 54 -14.26 -1.45 7.34
C ARG A 54 -13.95 -2.58 6.36
N TYR A 55 -12.67 -2.86 6.14
CA TYR A 55 -12.21 -3.75 5.06
C TYR A 55 -11.76 -5.14 5.55
N GLY A 56 -11.59 -5.34 6.86
CA GLY A 56 -11.10 -6.59 7.42
C GLY A 56 -9.61 -6.82 7.16
N GLU A 57 -9.18 -8.09 7.23
CA GLU A 57 -7.77 -8.47 7.09
C GLU A 57 -7.58 -9.41 5.90
N VAL A 58 -6.58 -9.14 5.06
CA VAL A 58 -6.30 -9.91 3.84
C VAL A 58 -6.18 -11.41 4.15
N ALA A 59 -5.45 -11.76 5.22
CA ALA A 59 -5.18 -13.13 5.62
C ALA A 59 -6.41 -13.95 6.07
N PHE A 60 -7.55 -13.29 6.35
CA PHE A 60 -8.75 -13.95 6.88
C PHE A 60 -9.98 -13.84 5.98
N LEU A 61 -9.85 -13.17 4.83
CA LEU A 61 -10.97 -12.96 3.92
C LEU A 61 -10.85 -13.88 2.71
N LEU A 62 -11.97 -14.53 2.36
CA LEU A 62 -12.07 -15.30 1.11
C LEU A 62 -12.00 -14.40 -0.12
N GLU A 63 -12.44 -13.14 -0.01
CA GLU A 63 -12.45 -12.16 -1.10
C GLU A 63 -11.85 -10.83 -0.63
N PRO A 64 -10.53 -10.77 -0.42
CA PRO A 64 -9.88 -9.63 0.22
C PRO A 64 -9.84 -8.39 -0.68
N ASP A 65 -9.87 -7.20 -0.06
CA ASP A 65 -9.47 -5.96 -0.73
C ASP A 65 -7.94 -5.82 -0.64
N LEU A 66 -7.25 -5.97 -1.77
CA LEU A 66 -5.79 -5.98 -1.87
C LEU A 66 -5.17 -4.61 -1.52
N LYS A 67 -5.97 -3.55 -1.50
CA LYS A 67 -5.48 -2.19 -1.29
C LYS A 67 -5.74 -1.72 0.13
N GLU A 68 -6.98 -1.77 0.56
CA GLU A 68 -7.44 -1.11 1.77
C GLU A 68 -7.57 -2.08 2.96
N ALA A 69 -7.65 -3.40 2.78
CA ALA A 69 -7.69 -4.33 3.93
C ALA A 69 -6.37 -4.29 4.73
N ARG A 70 -6.42 -4.79 5.97
CA ARG A 70 -5.23 -4.95 6.82
C ARG A 70 -4.26 -5.95 6.18
N GLY A 71 -3.01 -5.55 6.05
CA GLY A 71 -2.00 -6.26 5.26
C GLY A 71 -1.97 -5.88 3.77
N GLY A 72 -2.93 -5.06 3.30
CA GLY A 72 -2.99 -4.61 1.91
C GLY A 72 -1.96 -3.54 1.55
N LEU A 73 -1.93 -3.15 0.28
CA LEU A 73 -0.99 -2.17 -0.28
C LEU A 73 -0.95 -0.85 0.49
N ARG A 74 -2.06 -0.42 1.10
CA ARG A 74 -2.09 0.82 1.88
C ARG A 74 -1.29 0.72 3.17
N ASP A 75 -1.23 -0.45 3.81
CA ASP A 75 -0.45 -0.64 5.04
C ASP A 75 1.04 -0.47 4.78
N VAL A 76 1.53 -0.95 3.62
CA VAL A 76 2.91 -0.73 3.17
C VAL A 76 3.22 0.77 3.10
N HIS A 77 2.36 1.55 2.45
CA HIS A 77 2.55 3.01 2.37
C HIS A 77 2.49 3.70 3.73
N ASN A 78 1.60 3.26 4.63
CA ASN A 78 1.52 3.83 5.97
C ASN A 78 2.82 3.62 6.75
N LEU A 79 3.42 2.42 6.66
CA LEU A 79 4.71 2.14 7.31
C LEU A 79 5.81 3.07 6.77
N LEU A 80 5.87 3.28 5.46
CA LEU A 80 6.82 4.22 4.85
C LEU A 80 6.60 5.66 5.38
N TRP A 81 5.35 6.11 5.51
CA TRP A 81 5.07 7.45 6.05
C TRP A 81 5.41 7.57 7.54
N VAL A 82 5.27 6.50 8.32
CA VAL A 82 5.70 6.45 9.72
C VAL A 82 7.21 6.59 9.82
N GLU A 83 7.98 5.86 9.01
CA GLU A 83 9.44 5.98 8.97
C GLU A 83 9.89 7.39 8.54
N GLN A 84 9.21 7.99 7.56
CA GLN A 84 9.47 9.37 7.13
C GLN A 84 9.12 10.42 8.21
N ALA A 85 8.15 10.13 9.08
CA ALA A 85 7.79 11.00 10.20
C ALA A 85 8.81 10.96 11.35
N THR A 86 9.58 9.88 11.44
CA THR A 86 10.38 9.55 12.62
C THR A 86 11.77 9.05 12.23
N VAL A 87 12.09 7.80 12.59
CA VAL A 87 13.32 7.08 12.27
C VAL A 87 12.91 5.74 11.66
N PRO A 88 13.81 5.03 10.96
CA PRO A 88 13.54 3.67 10.52
C PRO A 88 13.06 2.80 11.70
N ILE A 89 11.92 2.13 11.52
CA ILE A 89 11.31 1.24 12.53
C ILE A 89 11.47 -0.22 12.14
N LEU A 90 11.68 -0.50 10.85
CA LEU A 90 11.88 -1.85 10.32
C LEU A 90 13.37 -2.19 10.27
N ARG A 91 13.71 -3.42 10.64
CA ARG A 91 15.03 -4.00 10.37
C ARG A 91 15.14 -4.33 8.88
N GLU A 92 16.36 -4.44 8.38
CA GLU A 92 16.64 -4.72 6.97
C GLU A 92 15.87 -5.96 6.43
N ALA A 93 15.86 -7.06 7.20
CA ALA A 93 15.11 -8.26 6.82
C ALA A 93 13.58 -8.03 6.79
N GLU A 94 13.04 -7.20 7.69
CA GLU A 94 11.61 -6.86 7.73
C GLU A 94 11.25 -5.95 6.54
N SER A 95 12.13 -5.00 6.20
CA SER A 95 11.97 -4.16 5.01
C SER A 95 12.01 -4.98 3.73
N ALA A 96 12.90 -5.98 3.63
CA ALA A 96 12.98 -6.86 2.47
C ALA A 96 11.72 -7.73 2.33
N GLY A 97 11.23 -8.30 3.44
CA GLY A 97 9.97 -9.05 3.46
C GLY A 97 8.76 -8.18 3.09
N LEU A 98 8.70 -6.95 3.59
CA LEU A 98 7.64 -5.99 3.24
C LEU A 98 7.65 -5.63 1.75
N ALA A 99 8.84 -5.43 1.18
CA ALA A 99 8.99 -5.15 -0.25
C ALA A 99 8.54 -6.35 -1.11
N ALA A 100 8.90 -7.58 -0.73
CA ALA A 100 8.44 -8.78 -1.41
C ALA A 100 6.91 -8.91 -1.36
N ALA A 101 6.30 -8.74 -0.17
CA ALA A 101 4.85 -8.78 -0.01
C ALA A 101 4.15 -7.69 -0.85
N PHE A 102 4.72 -6.48 -0.90
CA PHE A 102 4.19 -5.40 -1.75
C PHE A 102 4.19 -5.78 -3.24
N GLU A 103 5.29 -6.35 -3.74
CA GLU A 103 5.37 -6.79 -5.14
C GLU A 103 4.36 -7.89 -5.45
N THR A 104 4.19 -8.86 -4.55
CA THR A 104 3.16 -9.91 -4.69
C THR A 104 1.76 -9.29 -4.81
N LEU A 105 1.35 -8.46 -3.84
CA LEU A 105 0.02 -7.83 -3.85
C LEU A 105 -0.18 -6.94 -5.09
N LEU A 106 0.87 -6.26 -5.54
CA LEU A 106 0.82 -5.41 -6.71
C LEU A 106 0.65 -6.24 -7.99
N ALA A 107 1.38 -7.35 -8.14
CA ALA A 107 1.26 -8.27 -9.27
C ALA A 107 -0.15 -8.84 -9.37
N VAL A 108 -0.71 -9.33 -8.25
CA VAL A 108 -2.09 -9.83 -8.17
C VAL A 108 -3.09 -8.75 -8.61
N ARG A 109 -2.92 -7.52 -8.11
CA ARG A 109 -3.81 -6.41 -8.47
C ARG A 109 -3.69 -6.01 -9.95
N VAL A 110 -2.49 -6.07 -10.53
CA VAL A 110 -2.28 -5.81 -11.96
C VAL A 110 -3.01 -6.84 -12.81
N GLU A 111 -2.90 -8.12 -12.51
CA GLU A 111 -3.60 -9.16 -13.26
C GLU A 111 -5.11 -9.10 -13.07
N LEU A 112 -5.59 -8.78 -11.86
CA LEU A 112 -7.00 -8.49 -11.61
C LEU A 112 -7.52 -7.35 -12.51
N HIS A 113 -6.76 -6.27 -12.66
CA HIS A 113 -7.13 -5.17 -13.57
C HIS A 113 -7.10 -5.58 -15.04
N ARG A 114 -6.16 -6.42 -15.46
CA ARG A 114 -6.08 -6.91 -16.84
C ARG A 114 -7.27 -7.79 -17.19
N LEU A 115 -7.63 -8.73 -16.32
CA LEU A 115 -8.73 -9.67 -16.52
C LEU A 115 -10.09 -8.96 -16.51
N THR A 116 -10.30 -8.03 -15.57
CA THR A 116 -11.58 -7.32 -15.44
C THR A 116 -11.72 -6.12 -16.38
N ALA A 117 -10.62 -5.68 -17.00
CA ALA A 117 -10.50 -4.44 -17.77
C ALA A 117 -11.02 -3.20 -17.02
N LYS A 118 -11.01 -3.24 -15.69
CA LYS A 118 -11.56 -2.21 -14.80
C LYS A 118 -10.63 -2.03 -13.62
N ARG A 119 -10.77 -0.88 -12.96
CA ARG A 119 -10.19 -0.69 -11.64
C ARG A 119 -11.00 -1.54 -10.64
N SER A 120 -10.35 -2.54 -10.06
CA SER A 120 -10.89 -3.39 -9.00
C SER A 120 -9.78 -3.65 -8.00
N ASP A 121 -10.07 -3.41 -6.73
CA ASP A 121 -9.15 -3.69 -5.64
C ASP A 121 -9.57 -4.98 -4.88
N GLN A 122 -10.72 -5.58 -5.21
CA GLN A 122 -11.27 -6.77 -4.55
C GLN A 122 -10.97 -8.04 -5.36
N LEU A 123 -10.30 -9.01 -4.74
CA LEU A 123 -9.98 -10.30 -5.31
C LEU A 123 -11.13 -11.29 -5.07
N LEU A 124 -12.13 -11.26 -5.96
CA LEU A 124 -13.31 -12.13 -5.89
C LEU A 124 -12.93 -13.60 -6.08
N LEU A 125 -13.66 -14.50 -5.42
CA LEU A 125 -13.39 -15.94 -5.45
C LEU A 125 -13.41 -16.49 -6.88
N GLU A 126 -14.35 -16.02 -7.70
CA GLU A 126 -14.51 -16.42 -9.10
C GLU A 126 -13.33 -16.00 -10.00
N LEU A 127 -12.52 -15.02 -9.57
CA LEU A 127 -11.38 -14.51 -10.33
C LEU A 127 -10.04 -15.11 -9.87
N GLN A 128 -10.01 -15.78 -8.71
CA GLN A 128 -8.74 -16.24 -8.10
C GLN A 128 -8.01 -17.26 -8.98
N ASP A 129 -8.71 -18.23 -9.56
CA ASP A 129 -8.09 -19.21 -10.46
C ASP A 129 -7.53 -18.55 -11.73
N GLU A 130 -8.23 -17.56 -12.29
CA GLU A 130 -7.76 -16.86 -13.48
C GLU A 130 -6.55 -15.98 -13.18
N VAL A 131 -6.55 -15.31 -12.03
CA VAL A 131 -5.41 -14.50 -11.55
C VAL A 131 -4.21 -15.39 -11.24
N ALA A 132 -4.41 -16.53 -10.57
CA ALA A 132 -3.35 -17.49 -10.27
C ALA A 132 -2.68 -17.96 -11.56
N LYS A 133 -3.48 -18.35 -12.55
CA LYS A 133 -2.99 -18.77 -13.86
C LYS A 133 -2.24 -17.67 -14.60
N ALA A 134 -2.69 -16.42 -14.51
CA ALA A 134 -2.01 -15.29 -15.14
C ALA A 134 -0.64 -14.99 -14.52
N LEU A 135 -0.44 -15.38 -13.26
CA LEU A 135 0.83 -15.28 -12.52
C LEU A 135 1.67 -16.57 -12.56
N ASP A 136 1.32 -17.52 -13.45
CA ASP A 136 1.97 -18.84 -13.54
C ASP A 136 1.95 -19.65 -12.23
N LEU A 137 0.97 -19.40 -11.37
CA LEU A 137 0.70 -20.18 -10.17
C LEU A 137 -0.20 -21.39 -10.48
N THR A 138 -0.10 -22.42 -9.64
CA THR A 138 -0.81 -23.69 -9.86
C THR A 138 -2.33 -23.55 -9.77
N ASP A 139 -2.82 -22.84 -8.76
CA ASP A 139 -4.24 -22.71 -8.43
C ASP A 139 -4.50 -21.52 -7.49
N ALA A 140 -5.78 -21.25 -7.22
CA ALA A 140 -6.23 -20.24 -6.27
C ALA A 140 -5.67 -20.44 -4.85
N ASP A 141 -5.46 -21.67 -4.38
CA ASP A 141 -4.96 -21.93 -3.03
C ASP A 141 -3.51 -21.45 -2.87
N VAL A 142 -2.65 -21.72 -3.86
CA VAL A 142 -1.28 -21.20 -3.89
C VAL A 142 -1.30 -19.68 -3.94
N LEU A 143 -2.12 -19.09 -4.81
CA LEU A 143 -2.28 -17.62 -4.87
C LEU A 143 -2.66 -17.03 -3.51
N MET A 144 -3.67 -17.61 -2.86
CA MET A 144 -4.14 -17.12 -1.57
C MET A 144 -3.09 -17.29 -0.47
N SER A 145 -2.26 -18.36 -0.52
CA SER A 145 -1.15 -18.55 0.42
C SER A 145 -0.03 -17.52 0.29
N GLU A 146 0.19 -16.98 -0.91
CA GLU A 146 1.17 -15.90 -1.17
C GLU A 146 0.62 -14.52 -0.79
N VAL A 147 -0.71 -14.36 -0.81
CA VAL A 147 -1.42 -13.12 -0.46
C VAL A 147 -1.66 -12.99 1.05
N SER A 148 -1.83 -14.12 1.76
CA SER A 148 -2.20 -14.19 3.19
C SER A 148 -1.02 -14.17 4.15
#